data_AF-A0A1J4S966-F1
#
_entry.id   AF-A0A1J4S966-F1
#
_cell.length_a   1.000
_cell.length_b   1.000
_cell.length_c   1.000
_cell.angle_alpha   90.00
_cell.angle_beta   90.00
_cell.angle_gamma   90.00
#
_symmetry.space_group_name_H-M   'P 1'
#
loop_
_entity.id
_entity.type
_entity.pdbx_description
1 polymer ?
#
loop_
_entity_poly.entity_id
_entity_poly.type
_entity_poly.pdbx_seq_one_letter_code
_entity_poly.pdbx_strand_id
1 'polypeptide(L)'
;MKKLMSLLFSLLILQVQSYECWGQSGTAVNPPPQPLSAEDANLILKKGKNLFDSAHYEEASREFLVVAQSNDAPQEDRIKARYFLMKIYRAYGEDEKVKNEIIEILKLNPNYTPSSREPASVRKLFKEVKEEFLKGQSAKESGIRPEAGVLQSMLMEDMATLERSLAQASSYQESFSLKVGKMEKEFKKLKLSFYTTSLTLFLLLAVGIGFK
;
A
#
# COMPACT_ATOMS: atom_id res chain seq x y z
N MET A 1 45.33 -33.05 5.90
CA MET A 1 45.22 -31.57 5.99
C MET A 1 45.34 -30.83 4.64
N LYS A 2 46.05 -31.34 3.62
CA LYS A 2 46.20 -30.63 2.33
C LYS A 2 44.95 -30.55 1.44
N LYS A 3 43.95 -31.42 1.61
CA LYS A 3 42.71 -31.41 0.81
C LYS A 3 41.63 -30.43 1.30
N LEU A 4 41.66 -30.02 2.58
CA LEU A 4 40.65 -29.10 3.13
C LEU A 4 40.93 -27.63 2.75
N MET A 5 42.21 -27.27 2.56
CA MET A 5 42.63 -25.93 2.11
C MET A 5 42.31 -25.66 0.63
N SER A 6 42.17 -26.69 -0.20
CA SER A 6 41.85 -26.53 -1.63
C SER A 6 40.38 -26.21 -1.89
N LEU A 7 39.47 -26.69 -1.02
CA LEU A 7 38.04 -26.39 -1.12
C LEU A 7 37.71 -24.98 -0.60
N LEU A 8 38.42 -24.51 0.44
CA LEU A 8 38.29 -23.13 0.93
C LEU A 8 38.84 -22.10 -0.07
N PHE A 9 39.87 -22.46 -0.84
CA PHE A 9 40.41 -21.58 -1.89
C PHE A 9 39.49 -21.47 -3.12
N SER A 10 38.71 -22.51 -3.42
CA SER A 10 37.73 -22.48 -4.53
C SER A 10 36.44 -21.73 -4.17
N LEU A 11 36.05 -21.70 -2.89
CA LEU A 11 34.88 -20.94 -2.45
C LEU A 11 35.12 -19.43 -2.40
N LEU A 12 36.38 -19.00 -2.28
CA LEU A 12 36.75 -17.58 -2.22
C LEU A 12 36.89 -16.94 -3.61
N ILE A 13 37.13 -17.74 -4.66
CA ILE A 13 37.23 -17.24 -6.05
C ILE A 13 35.85 -16.97 -6.67
N LEU A 14 34.77 -17.59 -6.16
CA LEU A 14 33.40 -17.28 -6.62
C LEU A 14 32.82 -15.97 -6.03
N GLN A 15 33.49 -15.32 -5.07
CA GLN A 15 33.05 -14.05 -4.48
C GLN A 15 33.76 -12.83 -5.12
N VAL A 16 34.72 -13.04 -6.03
CA VAL A 16 35.58 -11.95 -6.55
C VAL A 16 35.28 -11.60 -8.02
N GLN A 17 34.41 -12.32 -8.72
CA GLN A 17 34.00 -11.94 -10.10
C GLN A 17 32.80 -10.99 -10.18
N SER A 18 32.25 -10.53 -9.06
CA SER A 18 31.09 -9.61 -9.05
C SER A 18 31.47 -8.13 -8.93
N TYR A 19 32.77 -7.81 -8.83
CA TYR A 19 33.21 -6.46 -8.45
C TYR A 19 34.20 -5.79 -9.41
N GLU A 20 34.26 -6.17 -10.69
CA GLU A 20 34.92 -5.31 -11.68
C GLU A 20 34.19 -5.35 -13.02
N CYS A 21 33.19 -4.47 -13.16
CA CYS A 21 32.82 -3.95 -14.47
C CYS A 21 32.46 -2.47 -14.35
N TRP A 22 33.37 -1.64 -14.86
CA TRP A 22 33.23 -0.23 -15.21
C TRP A 22 33.25 0.80 -14.07
N GLY A 23 34.46 1.01 -13.55
CA GLY A 23 34.92 2.36 -13.22
C GLY A 23 35.68 2.95 -14.40
N GLN A 24 35.02 3.76 -15.25
CA GLN A 24 35.59 4.95 -15.90
C GLN A 24 34.53 5.70 -16.73
N SER A 25 34.03 6.78 -16.16
CA SER A 25 33.94 8.13 -16.75
C SER A 25 32.67 8.84 -16.29
N GLY A 26 32.84 10.11 -15.93
CA GLY A 26 31.76 11.05 -15.75
C GLY A 26 31.19 11.09 -14.34
N THR A 27 31.17 12.30 -13.80
CA THR A 27 30.31 12.75 -12.71
C THR A 27 28.85 12.34 -12.97
N ALA A 28 28.45 11.13 -12.58
CA ALA A 28 27.05 10.74 -12.54
C ALA A 28 26.43 11.43 -11.33
N VAL A 29 26.02 12.68 -11.54
CA VAL A 29 24.86 13.26 -10.85
C VAL A 29 23.82 12.14 -10.84
N ASN A 30 23.38 11.67 -9.67
CA ASN A 30 22.25 10.75 -9.58
C ASN A 30 21.19 11.29 -10.54
N PRO A 31 20.79 10.53 -11.58
CA PRO A 31 19.80 11.05 -12.51
C PRO A 31 18.61 11.48 -11.66
N PRO A 32 18.07 12.69 -11.87
CA PRO A 32 16.88 13.12 -11.15
C PRO A 32 15.84 12.00 -11.25
N PRO A 33 15.06 11.74 -10.18
CA PRO A 33 14.08 10.67 -10.17
C PRO A 33 13.33 10.68 -11.50
N GLN A 34 13.49 9.60 -12.27
CA GLN A 34 12.98 9.58 -13.62
C GLN A 34 11.46 9.75 -13.56
N PRO A 35 10.89 10.70 -14.33
CA PRO A 35 9.46 10.90 -14.37
C PRO A 35 8.78 9.60 -14.78
N LEU A 36 7.71 9.20 -14.07
CA LEU A 36 7.00 7.96 -14.36
C LEU A 36 6.46 8.03 -15.79
N SER A 37 7.04 7.24 -16.69
CA SER A 37 6.66 7.28 -18.10
C SER A 37 5.22 6.79 -18.29
N ALA A 38 4.56 7.21 -19.38
CA ALA A 38 3.21 6.74 -19.70
C ALA A 38 3.14 5.21 -19.86
N GLU A 39 4.22 4.60 -20.36
CA GLU A 39 4.33 3.14 -20.50
C GLU A 39 4.42 2.45 -19.13
N ASP A 40 5.21 3.01 -18.21
CA ASP A 40 5.33 2.50 -16.84
C ASP A 40 4.01 2.65 -16.06
N ALA A 41 3.34 3.80 -16.19
CA ALA A 41 2.04 4.04 -15.58
C ALA A 41 0.98 3.02 -16.05
N ASN A 42 0.94 2.74 -17.36
CA ASN A 42 0.02 1.76 -17.92
C ASN A 42 0.35 0.32 -17.44
N LEU A 43 1.63 -0.03 -17.36
CA LEU A 43 2.05 -1.33 -16.84
C LEU A 43 1.61 -1.52 -15.38
N ILE A 44 1.80 -0.50 -14.54
CA ILE A 44 1.36 -0.51 -13.14
C ILE A 44 -0.16 -0.60 -13.05
N LEU A 45 -0.91 0.18 -13.86
CA LEU A 45 -2.37 0.09 -13.91
C LEU A 45 -2.86 -1.30 -14.28
N LYS A 46 -2.24 -1.95 -15.28
CA LYS A 46 -2.59 -3.31 -15.69
C LYS A 46 -2.33 -4.31 -14.58
N LYS A 47 -1.20 -4.19 -13.88
CA LYS A 47 -0.87 -5.02 -12.71
C LYS A 47 -1.88 -4.82 -11.59
N GLY A 48 -2.16 -3.57 -11.21
CA GLY A 48 -3.15 -3.22 -10.20
C GLY A 48 -4.54 -3.76 -10.54
N LYS A 49 -4.96 -3.67 -11.81
CA LYS A 49 -6.24 -4.23 -12.26
C LYS A 49 -6.30 -5.75 -12.12
N ASN A 50 -5.25 -6.48 -12.49
CA ASN A 50 -5.21 -7.93 -12.33
C ASN A 50 -5.31 -8.34 -10.86
N LEU A 51 -4.64 -7.61 -9.96
CA LEU A 51 -4.74 -7.81 -8.52
C LEU A 51 -6.16 -7.51 -8.00
N PHE A 52 -6.76 -6.40 -8.44
CA PHE A 52 -8.12 -6.02 -8.10
C PHE A 52 -9.14 -7.09 -8.54
N ASP A 53 -9.03 -7.58 -9.78
CA ASP A 53 -9.89 -8.62 -10.32
C ASP A 53 -9.73 -9.96 -9.57
N SER A 54 -8.56 -10.18 -8.96
CA SER A 54 -8.24 -11.34 -8.10
C SER A 54 -8.55 -11.12 -6.61
N ALA A 55 -9.23 -10.02 -6.26
CA ALA A 55 -9.56 -9.61 -4.89
C ALA A 55 -8.35 -9.36 -3.96
N HIS A 56 -7.15 -9.14 -4.52
CA HIS A 56 -5.95 -8.71 -3.81
C HIS A 56 -5.96 -7.19 -3.62
N TYR A 57 -6.92 -6.69 -2.84
CA TYR A 57 -7.22 -5.25 -2.74
C TYR A 57 -6.11 -4.43 -2.08
N GLU A 58 -5.40 -5.00 -1.11
CA GLU A 58 -4.29 -4.30 -0.47
C GLU A 58 -3.13 -4.09 -1.46
N GLU A 59 -2.71 -5.15 -2.17
CA GLU A 59 -1.69 -5.03 -3.22
C GLU A 59 -2.15 -4.11 -4.35
N ALA A 60 -3.40 -4.26 -4.81
CA ALA A 60 -3.95 -3.43 -5.87
C ALA A 60 -3.93 -1.93 -5.47
N SER A 61 -4.29 -1.62 -4.23
CA SER A 61 -4.28 -0.24 -3.73
C SER A 61 -2.86 0.37 -3.77
N ARG A 62 -1.82 -0.41 -3.43
CA ARG A 62 -0.43 0.03 -3.51
C ARG A 62 -0.04 0.40 -4.94
N GLU A 63 -0.38 -0.45 -5.92
CA GLU A 63 -0.09 -0.18 -7.33
C GLU A 63 -0.81 1.08 -7.83
N PHE A 64 -2.10 1.23 -7.51
CA PHE A 64 -2.88 2.40 -7.94
C PHE A 64 -2.41 3.71 -7.29
N LEU A 65 -1.97 3.68 -6.03
CA LEU A 65 -1.45 4.87 -5.34
C LEU A 65 -0.22 5.45 -6.06
N VAL A 66 0.68 4.61 -6.56
CA VAL A 66 1.88 5.03 -7.31
C VAL A 66 1.49 5.90 -8.51
N VAL A 67 0.50 5.46 -9.29
CA VAL A 67 0.04 6.21 -10.47
C VAL A 67 -0.76 7.45 -10.06
N ALA A 68 -1.66 7.34 -9.09
CA ALA A 68 -2.52 8.45 -8.66
C ALA A 68 -1.72 9.66 -8.11
N GLN A 69 -0.65 9.38 -7.37
CA GLN A 69 0.19 10.39 -6.71
C GLN A 69 1.32 10.93 -7.61
N SER A 70 1.63 10.26 -8.71
CA SER A 70 2.63 10.74 -9.65
C SER A 70 2.15 11.99 -10.38
N ASN A 71 2.94 13.07 -10.33
CA ASN A 71 2.68 14.27 -11.12
C ASN A 71 3.05 14.11 -12.60
N ASP A 72 3.90 13.13 -12.91
CA ASP A 72 4.41 12.86 -14.24
C ASP A 72 3.52 11.90 -15.03
N ALA A 73 2.70 11.11 -14.34
CA ALA A 73 1.75 10.20 -14.97
C ALA A 73 0.68 10.97 -15.78
N PRO A 74 0.25 10.43 -16.94
CA PRO A 74 -0.84 11.03 -17.72
C PRO A 74 -2.08 11.25 -16.87
N GLN A 75 -2.72 12.41 -17.02
CA GLN A 75 -3.91 12.78 -16.24
C GLN A 75 -5.02 11.72 -16.31
N GLU A 76 -5.25 11.12 -17.48
CA GLU A 76 -6.24 10.05 -17.65
C GLU A 76 -5.92 8.81 -16.81
N ASP A 77 -4.65 8.45 -16.70
CA ASP A 77 -4.19 7.28 -15.95
C ASP A 77 -4.24 7.54 -14.45
N ARG A 78 -3.93 8.76 -14.02
CA ARG A 78 -4.16 9.21 -12.65
C ARG A 78 -5.64 9.13 -12.26
N ILE A 79 -6.53 9.58 -13.14
CA ILE A 79 -7.99 9.47 -12.94
C ILE A 79 -8.42 8.00 -12.84
N LYS A 80 -7.95 7.12 -13.74
CA LYS A 80 -8.24 5.68 -13.68
C LYS A 80 -7.75 5.06 -12.37
N ALA A 81 -6.54 5.38 -11.94
CA ALA A 81 -5.98 4.87 -10.69
C ALA A 81 -6.82 5.28 -9.47
N ARG A 82 -7.15 6.57 -9.35
CA ARG A 82 -8.03 7.09 -8.28
C ARG A 82 -9.41 6.46 -8.32
N TYR A 83 -9.93 6.19 -9.51
CA TYR A 83 -11.21 5.51 -9.68
C TYR A 83 -11.20 4.08 -9.13
N PHE A 84 -10.11 3.33 -9.33
CA PHE A 84 -9.95 2.01 -8.71
C PHE A 84 -9.75 2.08 -7.20
N LEU A 85 -9.00 3.07 -6.69
CA LEU A 85 -8.89 3.31 -5.24
C LEU A 85 -10.25 3.57 -4.59
N MET A 86 -11.07 4.41 -5.22
CA MET A 86 -12.46 4.64 -4.80
C MET A 86 -13.26 3.32 -4.72
N LYS A 87 -13.14 2.45 -5.72
CA LYS A 87 -13.81 1.13 -5.70
C LYS A 87 -13.33 0.25 -4.55
N ILE A 88 -12.02 0.25 -4.27
CA ILE A 88 -11.43 -0.50 -3.17
C ILE A 88 -11.93 0.03 -1.82
N TYR A 89 -11.87 1.35 -1.58
CA TYR A 89 -12.37 1.95 -0.34
C TYR A 89 -13.85 1.69 -0.11
N ARG A 90 -14.64 1.68 -1.19
CA ARG A 90 -16.05 1.30 -1.12
C ARG A 90 -16.25 -0.16 -0.72
N ALA A 91 -15.40 -1.08 -1.19
CA ALA A 91 -15.46 -2.48 -0.77
C ALA A 91 -15.14 -2.65 0.74
N TYR A 92 -14.32 -1.75 1.30
CA TYR A 92 -14.03 -1.69 2.74
C TYR A 92 -15.04 -0.88 3.57
N GLY A 93 -16.01 -0.21 2.94
CA GLY A 93 -16.97 0.67 3.63
C GLY A 93 -16.37 1.98 4.14
N GLU A 94 -15.26 2.44 3.55
CA GLU A 94 -14.57 3.66 3.95
C GLU A 94 -15.13 4.90 3.20
N ASP A 95 -16.37 5.28 3.52
CA ASP A 95 -17.14 6.30 2.76
C ASP A 95 -16.43 7.66 2.62
N GLU A 96 -15.70 8.11 3.64
CA GLU A 96 -14.95 9.37 3.57
C GLU A 96 -13.77 9.29 2.59
N LYS A 97 -13.07 8.15 2.52
CA LYS A 97 -12.01 7.97 1.53
C LYS A 97 -12.59 7.85 0.11
N VAL A 98 -13.77 7.26 -0.03
CA VAL A 98 -14.50 7.23 -1.31
C VAL A 98 -14.79 8.65 -1.80
N LYS A 99 -15.34 9.52 -0.94
CA LYS A 99 -15.59 10.93 -1.28
C LYS A 99 -14.30 11.66 -1.64
N ASN A 100 -13.23 11.46 -0.88
CA ASN A 100 -11.93 12.09 -1.14
C ASN A 100 -11.36 11.73 -2.51
N GLU A 101 -11.41 10.46 -2.92
CA GLU A 101 -10.96 10.08 -4.26
C GLU A 101 -11.83 10.68 -5.38
N ILE A 102 -13.14 10.82 -5.16
CA ILE A 102 -14.03 11.52 -6.11
C ILE A 102 -13.63 13.00 -6.22
N ILE A 103 -13.36 13.67 -5.10
CA ILE A 103 -12.90 15.07 -5.08
C ILE A 103 -11.59 15.19 -5.87
N GLU A 104 -10.64 14.28 -5.65
CA GLU A 104 -9.37 14.29 -6.37
C GLU A 104 -9.53 14.06 -7.88
N ILE A 105 -10.46 13.19 -8.29
CA ILE A 105 -10.82 13.03 -9.71
C ILE A 105 -11.40 14.33 -10.28
N LEU A 106 -12.27 15.01 -9.53
CA LEU A 106 -12.89 16.28 -9.96
C LEU A 106 -11.90 17.44 -9.97
N LYS A 107 -10.86 17.44 -9.13
CA LYS A 107 -9.73 18.39 -9.21
C LYS A 107 -8.95 18.20 -10.51
N LEU A 108 -8.73 16.96 -10.93
CA LEU A 108 -8.06 16.68 -12.21
C LEU A 108 -8.96 17.02 -13.40
N ASN A 109 -10.23 16.63 -13.35
CA ASN A 109 -11.21 16.91 -14.40
C ASN A 109 -12.58 17.25 -13.79
N PRO A 110 -12.94 18.55 -13.66
CA PRO A 110 -14.22 18.98 -13.10
C PRO A 110 -15.45 18.48 -13.88
N ASN A 111 -15.26 18.15 -15.15
CA ASN A 111 -16.30 17.63 -16.04
C ASN A 111 -16.33 16.10 -16.11
N TYR A 112 -15.52 15.42 -15.29
CA TYR A 112 -15.53 13.96 -15.24
C TYR A 112 -16.94 13.44 -14.94
N THR A 113 -17.32 12.39 -15.66
CA THR A 113 -18.56 11.66 -15.45
C THR A 113 -18.26 10.17 -15.40
N PRO A 114 -18.74 9.45 -14.37
CA PRO A 114 -18.55 8.00 -14.30
C PRO A 114 -19.31 7.31 -15.43
N SER A 115 -18.81 6.15 -15.85
CA SER A 115 -19.44 5.36 -16.91
C SER A 115 -20.91 5.02 -16.60
N SER A 116 -21.76 5.01 -17.63
CA SER A 116 -23.16 4.58 -17.52
C SER A 116 -23.32 3.12 -17.06
N ARG A 117 -22.27 2.29 -17.23
CA ARG A 117 -22.23 0.90 -16.77
C ARG A 117 -22.08 0.76 -15.25
N GLU A 118 -21.69 1.82 -14.55
CA GLU A 118 -21.50 1.79 -13.11
C GLU A 118 -22.82 1.76 -12.35
N PRO A 119 -22.89 1.19 -11.14
CA PRO A 119 -24.11 1.15 -10.35
C PRO A 119 -24.71 2.54 -10.12
N ALA A 120 -26.05 2.63 -10.08
CA ALA A 120 -26.76 3.90 -9.86
C ALA A 120 -26.30 4.62 -8.58
N SER A 121 -25.97 3.86 -7.53
CA SER A 121 -25.43 4.39 -6.28
C SER A 121 -24.09 5.13 -6.47
N VAL A 122 -23.20 4.62 -7.34
CA VAL A 122 -21.91 5.27 -7.64
C VAL A 122 -22.16 6.58 -8.39
N ARG A 123 -23.01 6.53 -9.43
CA ARG A 123 -23.32 7.72 -10.23
C ARG A 123 -23.98 8.82 -9.39
N LYS A 124 -24.87 8.42 -8.47
CA LYS A 124 -25.51 9.34 -7.51
C LYS A 124 -24.47 9.98 -6.59
N LEU A 125 -23.56 9.18 -6.01
CA LEU A 125 -22.50 9.69 -5.15
C LEU A 125 -21.57 10.69 -5.88
N PHE A 126 -21.16 10.38 -7.12
CA PHE A 126 -20.39 11.33 -7.93
C PHE A 126 -21.14 12.64 -8.16
N LYS A 127 -22.45 12.59 -8.38
CA LYS A 127 -23.27 13.78 -8.58
C LYS A 127 -23.33 14.64 -7.31
N GLU A 128 -23.58 14.01 -6.15
CA GLU A 128 -23.64 14.69 -4.86
C GLU A 128 -22.32 15.38 -4.52
N VAL A 129 -21.20 14.65 -4.59
CA VAL A 129 -19.87 15.20 -4.31
C VAL A 129 -19.51 16.30 -5.32
N LYS A 130 -19.89 16.16 -6.59
CA LYS A 130 -19.66 17.19 -7.61
C LYS A 130 -20.41 18.49 -7.33
N GLU A 131 -21.67 18.39 -6.93
CA GLU A 131 -22.47 19.57 -6.57
C GLU A 131 -21.87 20.31 -5.37
N GLU A 132 -21.42 19.59 -4.35
CA GLU A 132 -20.73 20.16 -3.19
C GLU A 132 -19.39 20.82 -3.57
N PHE A 133 -18.59 20.12 -4.37
CA PHE A 133 -17.29 20.61 -4.86
C PHE A 133 -17.44 21.92 -5.67
N LEU A 134 -18.43 22.00 -6.57
CA LEU A 134 -18.69 23.20 -7.37
C LEU A 134 -19.24 24.36 -6.53
N LYS A 135 -20.15 24.09 -5.58
CA LYS A 135 -20.62 25.11 -4.62
C LYS A 135 -19.46 25.72 -3.84
N GLY A 136 -18.56 24.88 -3.32
CA GLY A 136 -17.36 25.32 -2.61
C GLY A 136 -16.40 26.15 -3.45
N GLN A 137 -16.35 25.96 -4.77
CA GLN A 137 -15.58 26.82 -5.68
C GLN A 137 -16.26 28.15 -5.97
N SER A 138 -17.56 28.16 -6.26
CA SER A 138 -18.31 29.40 -6.53
C SER A 138 -18.31 30.37 -5.35
N ALA A 139 -18.33 29.86 -4.11
CA ALA A 139 -18.23 30.67 -2.90
C ALA A 139 -16.84 31.31 -2.71
N LYS A 140 -15.79 30.72 -3.27
CA LYS A 140 -14.43 31.31 -3.29
C LYS A 140 -14.28 32.39 -4.37
N GLU A 141 -15.05 32.31 -5.45
CA GLU A 141 -15.00 33.24 -6.58
C GLU A 141 -15.90 34.47 -6.40
N SER A 142 -16.97 34.39 -5.60
CA SER A 142 -17.96 35.47 -5.41
C SER A 142 -17.61 36.55 -4.38
N GLY A 143 -16.33 36.72 -4.01
CA GLY A 143 -15.86 37.93 -3.33
C GLY A 143 -16.14 38.03 -1.83
N ILE A 144 -15.42 37.25 -1.03
CA ILE A 144 -14.75 37.75 0.19
C ILE A 144 -13.36 37.13 0.13
N ARG A 145 -12.32 37.96 0.02
CA ARG A 145 -10.92 37.56 0.17
C ARG A 145 -10.82 36.70 1.43
N PRO A 146 -10.56 35.37 1.38
CA PRO A 146 -10.08 34.70 2.56
C PRO A 146 -8.65 35.20 2.69
N GLU A 147 -8.42 36.07 3.66
CA GLU A 147 -7.07 36.34 4.11
C GLU A 147 -6.34 35.01 4.31
N ALA A 148 -5.03 35.02 4.07
CA ALA A 148 -4.14 33.87 4.15
C ALA A 148 -4.30 33.00 5.43
N GLY A 149 -5.02 33.48 6.46
CA GLY A 149 -5.39 32.73 7.65
C GLY A 149 -6.39 31.57 7.47
N VAL A 150 -7.30 31.57 6.49
CA VAL A 150 -8.30 30.47 6.35
C VAL A 150 -7.73 29.24 5.64
N LEU A 151 -6.84 29.45 4.66
CA LEU A 151 -6.07 28.35 4.07
C LEU A 151 -5.06 27.80 5.08
N GLN A 152 -4.47 28.65 5.91
CA GLN A 152 -3.57 28.23 6.98
C GLN A 152 -4.32 27.46 8.08
N SER A 153 -5.56 27.85 8.42
CA SER A 153 -6.38 27.10 9.39
C SER A 153 -6.83 25.75 8.85
N MET A 154 -7.23 25.64 7.57
CA MET A 154 -7.54 24.35 6.95
C MET A 154 -6.29 23.46 6.84
N LEU A 155 -5.12 24.03 6.48
CA LEU A 155 -3.89 23.26 6.41
C LEU A 155 -3.41 22.81 7.80
N MET A 156 -3.58 23.65 8.83
CA MET A 156 -3.26 23.29 10.22
C MET A 156 -4.26 22.30 10.80
N GLU A 157 -5.54 22.35 10.41
CA GLU A 157 -6.56 21.39 10.81
C GLU A 157 -6.33 20.03 10.15
N ASP A 158 -5.97 20.00 8.87
CA ASP A 158 -5.57 18.79 8.16
C ASP A 158 -4.27 18.20 8.75
N MET A 159 -3.30 19.04 9.10
CA MET A 159 -2.05 18.58 9.71
C MET A 159 -2.26 18.06 11.13
N ALA A 160 -3.10 18.72 11.94
CA ALA A 160 -3.46 18.23 13.27
C ALA A 160 -4.31 16.95 13.21
N THR A 161 -5.12 16.78 12.17
CA THR A 161 -5.90 15.56 11.94
C THR A 161 -4.99 14.42 11.45
N LEU A 162 -4.01 14.75 10.59
CA LEU A 162 -2.98 13.82 10.13
C LEU A 162 -2.10 13.37 11.31
N GLU A 163 -1.63 14.28 12.15
CA GLU A 163 -0.84 13.96 13.35
C GLU A 163 -1.61 13.07 14.33
N ARG A 164 -2.91 13.37 14.56
CA ARG A 164 -3.77 12.50 15.38
C ARG A 164 -3.95 11.12 14.75
N SER A 165 -4.16 11.04 13.42
CA SER A 165 -4.29 9.76 12.72
C SER A 165 -3.00 8.94 12.77
N LEU A 166 -1.83 9.60 12.72
CA LEU A 166 -0.52 8.97 12.74
C LEU A 166 -0.15 8.50 14.15
N ALA A 167 -0.48 9.28 15.17
CA ALA A 167 -0.39 8.88 16.58
C ALA A 167 -1.37 7.74 16.92
N GLN A 168 -2.56 7.73 16.32
CA GLN A 168 -3.50 6.65 16.48
C GLN A 168 -3.02 5.37 15.77
N ALA A 169 -2.50 5.49 14.54
CA ALA A 169 -1.92 4.37 13.81
C ALA A 169 -0.70 3.76 14.52
N SER A 170 0.17 4.59 15.13
CA SER A 170 1.31 4.09 15.91
C SER A 170 0.86 3.34 17.17
N SER A 171 -0.14 3.85 17.89
CA SER A 171 -0.71 3.14 19.05
C SER A 171 -1.42 1.83 18.67
N TYR A 172 -2.05 1.77 17.49
CA TYR A 172 -2.60 0.53 16.94
C TYR A 172 -1.50 -0.47 16.55
N GLN A 173 -0.39 -0.01 15.95
CA GLN A 173 0.75 -0.86 15.61
C GLN A 173 1.44 -1.43 16.87
N GLU A 174 1.57 -0.63 17.93
CA GLU A 174 2.12 -1.09 19.21
C GLU A 174 1.22 -2.13 19.87
N SER A 175 -0.10 -1.89 19.93
CA SER A 175 -1.05 -2.84 20.48
C SER A 175 -1.12 -4.14 19.66
N PHE A 176 -0.97 -4.05 18.33
CA PHE A 176 -0.91 -5.21 17.45
C PHE A 176 0.38 -6.02 17.66
N SER A 177 1.54 -5.37 17.74
CA SER A 177 2.83 -6.04 18.05
C SER A 177 2.78 -6.76 19.39
N LEU A 178 2.15 -6.15 20.40
CA LEU A 178 1.97 -6.76 21.73
C LEU A 178 1.06 -7.99 21.67
N LYS A 179 -0.01 -7.91 20.86
CA LYS A 179 -0.97 -9.02 20.67
C LYS A 179 -0.37 -10.16 19.85
N VAL A 180 0.40 -9.86 18.81
CA VAL A 180 1.16 -10.84 18.01
C VAL A 180 2.21 -11.54 18.86
N GLY A 181 2.98 -10.79 19.66
CA GLY A 181 3.97 -11.37 20.58
C GLY A 181 3.33 -12.27 21.65
N LYS A 182 2.13 -11.94 22.12
CA LYS A 182 1.36 -12.79 23.04
C LYS A 182 0.87 -14.07 22.35
N MET A 183 0.37 -13.96 21.11
CA MET A 183 -0.05 -15.13 20.32
C MET A 183 1.12 -16.05 19.98
N GLU A 184 2.31 -15.51 19.68
CA GLU A 184 3.50 -16.32 19.40
C GLU A 184 3.94 -17.13 20.63
N LYS A 185 3.86 -16.54 21.83
CA LYS A 185 4.14 -17.23 23.10
C LYS A 185 3.13 -18.35 23.37
N GLU A 186 1.84 -18.10 23.17
CA GLU A 186 0.80 -19.14 23.33
C GLU A 186 0.93 -20.24 22.28
N PHE A 187 1.28 -19.91 21.04
CA PHE A 187 1.52 -20.90 19.99
C PHE A 187 2.75 -21.78 20.27
N LYS A 188 3.83 -21.21 20.84
CA LYS A 188 5.00 -21.99 21.29
C LYS A 188 4.65 -22.94 22.44
N LYS A 189 3.83 -22.49 23.41
CA LYS A 189 3.32 -23.37 24.49
C LYS A 189 2.46 -24.52 23.94
N LEU A 190 1.57 -24.20 22.99
CA LEU A 190 0.70 -25.18 22.35
C LEU A 190 1.50 -26.23 21.57
N LYS A 191 2.53 -25.81 20.81
CA LYS A 191 3.43 -26.77 20.13
C LYS A 191 4.11 -27.69 21.13
N LEU A 192 4.61 -27.14 22.24
CA LEU A 192 5.29 -27.94 23.26
C LEU A 192 4.35 -28.97 23.91
N SER A 193 3.08 -28.62 24.17
CA SER A 193 2.10 -29.57 24.72
C SER A 193 1.69 -30.65 23.74
N PHE A 194 1.66 -30.36 22.44
CA PHE A 194 1.45 -31.38 21.40
C PHE A 194 2.62 -32.38 21.31
N TYR A 195 3.87 -31.90 21.44
CA TYR A 195 5.03 -32.79 21.44
C TYR A 195 5.07 -33.70 22.67
N THR A 196 4.74 -33.20 23.86
CA THR A 196 4.76 -34.01 25.09
C THR A 196 3.66 -35.07 25.11
N THR A 197 2.46 -34.74 24.61
CA THR A 197 1.34 -35.70 24.50
C THR A 197 1.57 -36.75 23.42
N SER A 198 2.17 -36.37 22.29
CA SER A 198 2.58 -37.32 21.25
C SER A 198 3.67 -38.27 21.75
N LEU A 199 4.67 -37.75 22.48
CA LEU A 199 5.77 -38.55 23.02
C LEU A 199 5.30 -39.54 24.10
N THR A 200 4.39 -39.14 25.00
CA THR A 200 3.83 -40.05 26.00
C THR A 200 2.98 -41.14 25.37
N LEU A 201 2.21 -40.82 24.32
CA LEU A 201 1.47 -41.83 23.55
C LEU A 201 2.41 -42.83 22.87
N PHE A 202 3.52 -42.34 22.29
CA PHE A 202 4.53 -43.19 21.66
C PHE A 202 5.23 -44.12 22.66
N LEU A 203 5.54 -43.63 23.86
CA LEU A 203 6.09 -44.43 24.95
C LEU A 203 5.10 -45.49 25.45
N LEU A 204 3.83 -45.15 25.61
CA LEU A 204 2.78 -46.12 25.99
C LEU A 204 2.61 -47.22 24.95
N LEU A 205 2.65 -46.88 23.66
CA LEU A 205 2.61 -47.86 22.57
C LEU A 205 3.85 -48.76 22.55
N ALA A 206 5.04 -48.20 22.78
CA ALA A 206 6.27 -48.98 22.84
C ALA A 206 6.30 -49.97 24.00
N VAL A 207 5.80 -49.60 25.18
CA VAL A 207 5.71 -50.49 26.35
C VAL A 207 4.65 -51.58 26.12
N GLY A 208 3.55 -51.28 25.43
CA GLY A 208 2.50 -52.26 25.11
C GLY A 208 2.94 -53.36 24.13
N ILE A 209 3.95 -53.11 23.30
CA ILE A 209 4.45 -54.08 22.31
C ILE A 209 5.55 -54.99 22.90
N GLY A 210 6.24 -54.55 23.96
CA GLY A 210 7.31 -55.32 24.61
C GLY A 210 6.86 -56.39 25.62
N PHE A 211 5.55 -56.55 25.85
CA PHE A 211 4.97 -57.46 26.86
C PHE A 211 4.34 -58.73 26.26
N LYS A 212 4.80 -59.16 25.08
CA LYS A 212 4.28 -60.34 24.38
C LYS A 212 5.33 -61.44 24.27
#